data_AF-A0A9D5M6U0-F1
#
_entry.id   AF-A0A9D5M6U0-F1
#
_cell.length_a   1.000
_cell.length_b   1.000
_cell.length_c   1.000
_cell.angle_alpha   90.00
_cell.angle_beta   90.00
_cell.angle_gamma   90.00
#
_symmetry.space_group_name_H-M   'P 1'
#
loop_
_entity.id
_entity.type
_entity.pdbx_description
1 polymer ?
#
loop_
_entity_poly.entity_id
_entity_poly.type
_entity_poly.pdbx_seq_one_letter_code
_entity_poly.pdbx_strand_id
1 'polypeptide(L)'
;MEEKKMVELDDSLMDEVSGGIRRPIKTGTNDKAQVRSSPTTAAHNQQDSLVNGTIVDTFGSVEYDPASDRHFVQIRYEKNGVTLTGWIATSFVGMGR
;
A
#
# COMPACT_ATOMS: atom_id res chain seq x y z
N MET A 1 38.97 -32.97 17.03
CA MET A 1 37.97 -33.50 16.07
C MET A 1 36.63 -33.00 16.58
N GLU A 2 35.82 -32.22 15.87
CA GLU A 2 35.71 -31.89 14.44
C GLU A 2 35.34 -30.41 14.28
N GLU A 3 35.74 -29.83 13.15
CA GLU A 3 35.23 -28.57 12.61
C GLU A 3 33.78 -28.73 12.11
N LYS A 4 32.99 -27.66 12.14
CA LYS A 4 32.37 -27.10 10.91
C LYS A 4 31.68 -25.77 11.19
N LYS A 5 32.14 -24.76 10.46
CA LYS A 5 31.50 -23.47 10.18
C LYS A 5 30.03 -23.65 9.78
N MET A 6 29.17 -22.73 10.19
CA MET A 6 28.38 -21.97 9.22
C MET A 6 28.38 -20.49 9.62
N VAL A 7 28.71 -19.70 8.62
CA VAL A 7 28.76 -18.24 8.56
C VAL A 7 27.41 -17.76 8.00
N GLU A 8 27.08 -16.50 8.32
CA GLU A 8 26.02 -15.67 7.73
C GLU A 8 24.57 -16.03 8.12
N LEU A 9 24.13 -15.46 9.25
CA LEU A 9 22.80 -14.85 9.31
C LEU A 9 22.94 -13.43 8.76
N ASP A 10 22.94 -13.33 7.43
CA ASP A 10 22.56 -12.10 6.73
C ASP A 10 21.17 -12.32 6.10
N ASP A 11 20.30 -11.33 6.35
CA ASP A 11 18.94 -11.05 5.83
C ASP A 11 18.03 -10.38 6.89
N SER A 12 18.52 -10.17 8.12
CA SER A 12 17.81 -9.31 9.09
C SER A 12 18.24 -7.84 9.02
N LEU A 13 18.92 -7.44 7.94
CA LEU A 13 19.08 -6.06 7.54
C LEU A 13 18.05 -5.76 6.45
N MET A 14 17.19 -4.80 6.74
CA MET A 14 16.47 -3.98 5.74
C MET A 14 15.23 -4.62 5.11
N ASP A 15 14.15 -4.68 5.88
CA ASP A 15 12.94 -4.07 5.34
C ASP A 15 12.48 -3.03 6.35
N GLU A 16 12.54 -1.80 5.88
CA GLU A 16 12.28 -0.54 6.56
C GLU A 16 11.26 -0.67 7.70
N VAL A 17 11.53 0.07 8.78
CA VAL A 17 10.48 0.65 9.61
C VAL A 17 9.64 1.54 8.67
N SER A 18 8.78 0.90 7.89
CA SER A 18 7.69 1.51 7.16
C SER A 18 6.95 2.28 8.24
N GLY A 19 7.07 3.59 8.25
CA GLY A 19 6.29 4.45 9.14
C GLY A 19 4.77 4.33 8.88
N GLY A 20 4.35 3.37 8.05
CA GLY A 20 2.98 3.02 7.74
C GLY A 20 2.51 1.73 8.40
N ILE A 21 1.19 1.60 8.45
CA ILE A 21 0.49 0.41 8.97
C ILE A 21 0.20 -0.51 7.80
N ARG A 22 0.68 -1.77 7.85
CA ARG A 22 0.39 -2.80 6.86
C ARG A 22 -1.08 -3.18 6.88
N ARG A 23 -1.76 -3.07 5.74
CA ARG A 23 -3.19 -3.35 5.58
C ARG A 23 -3.44 -4.13 4.28
N PRO A 24 -4.31 -5.15 4.31
CA PRO A 24 -4.77 -5.78 3.07
C PRO A 24 -5.81 -4.90 2.39
N ILE A 25 -5.77 -4.86 1.06
CA ILE A 25 -6.87 -4.33 0.25
C ILE A 25 -8.10 -5.23 0.39
N LYS A 26 -9.25 -4.61 0.65
CA LYS A 26 -10.56 -5.24 0.81
C LYS A 26 -11.49 -4.77 -0.31
N THR A 27 -11.59 -5.55 -1.38
CA THR A 27 -12.54 -5.32 -2.49
C THR A 27 -13.39 -6.57 -2.72
N GLY A 28 -14.47 -6.46 -3.49
CA GLY A 28 -15.15 -7.65 -4.02
C GLY A 28 -14.20 -8.44 -4.94
N THR A 29 -14.45 -9.74 -5.13
CA THR A 29 -13.53 -10.65 -5.86
C THR A 29 -13.22 -10.20 -7.29
N ASN A 30 -14.16 -9.54 -7.96
CA ASN A 30 -13.97 -9.02 -9.32
C ASN A 30 -13.59 -7.53 -9.37
N ASP A 31 -13.57 -6.86 -8.22
CA ASP A 31 -13.31 -5.43 -8.12
C ASP A 31 -11.83 -5.17 -7.81
N LYS A 32 -11.31 -4.07 -8.35
CA LYS A 32 -9.97 -3.58 -8.03
C LYS A 32 -10.05 -2.24 -7.34
N ALA A 33 -9.20 -2.04 -6.34
CA ALA A 33 -9.04 -0.75 -5.70
C ALA A 33 -8.17 0.14 -6.59
N GLN A 34 -8.73 1.27 -7.00
CA GLN A 34 -8.00 2.25 -7.82
C GLN A 34 -6.95 2.96 -6.98
N VAL A 35 -5.73 3.04 -7.50
CA VAL A 35 -4.66 3.86 -6.94
C VAL A 35 -4.52 5.13 -7.77
N ARG A 36 -4.54 6.27 -7.11
CA ARG A 36 -4.44 7.59 -7.72
C ARG A 36 -3.09 8.24 -7.43
N SER A 37 -2.63 9.11 -8.31
CA SER A 37 -1.42 9.92 -8.08
C SER A 37 -1.64 11.08 -7.08
N SER A 38 -2.89 11.47 -6.84
CA SER A 38 -3.29 12.55 -5.93
C SER A 38 -4.68 12.26 -5.33
N PRO A 39 -5.00 12.76 -4.12
CA PRO A 39 -6.28 12.46 -3.48
C PRO A 39 -7.45 13.26 -4.08
N THR A 40 -7.22 14.50 -4.52
CA THR A 40 -8.27 15.50 -4.82
C THR A 40 -8.43 15.84 -6.30
N THR A 41 -7.65 15.25 -7.21
CA THR A 41 -7.79 15.48 -8.64
C THR A 41 -8.81 14.53 -9.30
N ALA A 42 -9.53 15.03 -10.30
CA ALA A 42 -10.63 14.37 -11.00
C ALA A 42 -10.24 13.07 -11.74
N ALA A 43 -11.25 12.41 -12.33
CA ALA A 43 -11.37 11.03 -12.84
C ALA A 43 -10.27 10.44 -13.76
N HIS A 44 -9.15 11.13 -14.01
CA HIS A 44 -8.05 10.69 -14.88
C HIS A 44 -6.69 10.57 -14.17
N ASN A 45 -6.66 10.60 -12.83
CA ASN A 45 -5.43 10.44 -12.04
C ASN A 45 -5.18 8.99 -11.58
N GLN A 46 -5.95 8.03 -12.09
CA GLN A 46 -5.72 6.63 -11.82
C GLN A 46 -4.41 6.18 -12.47
N GLN A 47 -3.46 5.73 -11.65
CA GLN A 47 -2.16 5.22 -12.11
C GLN A 47 -2.05 3.69 -11.97
N ASP A 48 -2.86 3.08 -11.09
CA ASP A 48 -2.84 1.63 -10.87
C ASP A 48 -4.18 1.08 -10.38
N SER A 49 -4.24 -0.26 -10.28
CA SER A 49 -5.36 -1.01 -9.73
C SER A 49 -4.85 -2.20 -8.92
N LEU A 50 -5.17 -2.24 -7.63
CA LEU A 50 -4.80 -3.34 -6.73
C LEU A 50 -5.94 -4.33 -6.56
N VAL A 51 -5.61 -5.61 -6.47
CA VAL A 51 -6.59 -6.68 -6.29
C VAL A 51 -6.85 -6.92 -4.81
N ASN A 52 -7.96 -7.59 -4.51
CA ASN A 52 -8.26 -8.02 -3.14
C ASN A 52 -7.08 -8.82 -2.55
N GLY A 53 -6.74 -8.55 -1.29
CA GLY A 53 -5.66 -9.23 -0.58
C GLY A 53 -4.25 -8.69 -0.83
N THR A 54 -4.03 -7.77 -1.78
CA THR A 54 -2.74 -7.07 -1.90
C THR A 54 -2.40 -6.37 -0.58
N ILE A 55 -1.18 -6.58 -0.08
CA ILE A 55 -0.69 -5.91 1.14
C ILE A 55 -0.10 -4.57 0.77
N VAL A 56 -0.54 -3.52 1.45
CA VAL A 56 -0.03 -2.15 1.29
C VAL A 56 0.33 -1.56 2.64
N ASP A 57 1.24 -0.61 2.67
CA ASP A 57 1.56 0.20 3.84
C ASP A 57 0.80 1.52 3.76
N THR A 58 -0.13 1.79 4.68
CA THR A 58 -0.81 3.10 4.77
C THR A 58 -0.01 4.04 5.64
N PHE A 59 0.27 5.25 5.17
CA PHE A 59 0.99 6.28 5.93
C PHE A 59 0.43 7.68 5.65
N GLY A 60 0.91 8.69 6.38
CA GLY A 60 0.53 10.09 6.18
C GLY A 60 -0.88 10.44 6.69
N SER A 61 -1.41 11.58 6.22
CA SER A 61 -2.75 12.07 6.53
C SER A 61 -3.82 11.43 5.64
N VAL A 62 -5.05 11.46 6.13
CA VAL A 62 -6.23 11.16 5.33
C VAL A 62 -6.75 12.47 4.72
N GLU A 63 -6.99 12.47 3.42
CA GLU A 63 -7.47 13.62 2.65
C GLU A 63 -8.88 13.36 2.11
N TYR A 64 -9.77 14.35 2.21
CA TYR A 64 -11.13 14.26 1.70
C TYR A 64 -11.23 14.82 0.27
N ASP A 65 -11.76 14.02 -0.65
CA ASP A 65 -12.04 14.41 -2.03
C ASP A 65 -13.54 14.72 -2.20
N PRO A 66 -13.93 16.00 -2.31
CA PRO A 66 -15.33 16.38 -2.47
C PRO A 66 -15.91 15.95 -3.83
N ALA A 67 -15.08 15.68 -4.85
CA ALA A 67 -15.56 15.27 -6.16
C ALA A 67 -16.08 13.83 -6.18
N SER A 68 -15.54 12.98 -5.29
CA SER A 68 -15.96 11.57 -5.17
C SER A 68 -16.63 11.23 -3.84
N ASP A 69 -16.78 12.20 -2.93
CA ASP A 69 -17.32 12.03 -1.57
C ASP A 69 -16.62 10.88 -0.82
N ARG A 70 -15.28 10.87 -0.89
CA ARG A 70 -14.45 9.80 -0.33
C ARG A 70 -13.22 10.37 0.36
N HIS A 71 -12.76 9.62 1.35
CA HIS A 71 -11.50 9.86 2.03
C HIS A 71 -10.41 8.98 1.43
N PHE A 72 -9.23 9.53 1.25
CA PHE A 72 -8.07 8.87 0.66
C PHE A 72 -6.89 8.91 1.61
N VAL A 73 -6.08 7.85 1.59
CA VAL A 73 -4.85 7.76 2.38
C VAL A 73 -3.68 7.42 1.45
N GLN A 74 -2.48 7.88 1.81
CA GLN A 74 -1.28 7.46 1.08
C GLN A 74 -0.96 6.01 1.36
N ILE A 75 -0.57 5.30 0.31
CA ILE A 75 -0.10 3.93 0.38
C ILE A 75 1.25 3.78 -0.29
N ARG A 76 2.03 2.83 0.23
CA ARG A 76 3.22 2.27 -0.41
C ARG A 76 2.93 0.80 -0.69
N TYR A 77 3.28 0.35 -1.89
CA TYR A 77 3.03 -1.02 -2.32
C TYR A 77 4.09 -1.47 -3.31
N GLU A 78 4.29 -2.77 -3.40
CA GLU A 78 5.24 -3.36 -4.33
C GLU A 78 4.54 -3.86 -5.59
N LYS A 79 5.14 -3.63 -6.75
CA LYS A 79 4.69 -4.19 -8.02
C LYS A 79 5.89 -4.49 -8.90
N ASN A 80 6.02 -5.74 -9.32
CA ASN A 80 7.13 -6.21 -10.15
C ASN A 80 8.52 -5.89 -9.56
N GLY A 81 8.70 -6.01 -8.24
CA GLY A 81 9.96 -5.69 -7.56
C GLY A 81 10.24 -4.20 -7.36
N VAL A 82 9.27 -3.32 -7.67
CA VAL A 82 9.42 -1.87 -7.52
C VAL A 82 8.44 -1.36 -6.46
N THR A 83 8.97 -0.60 -5.52
CA THR A 83 8.18 0.12 -4.51
C THR A 83 7.57 1.39 -5.12
N LEU A 84 6.24 1.46 -5.11
CA LEU A 84 5.46 2.57 -5.63
C LEU A 84 4.66 3.24 -4.51
N THR A 85 4.26 4.50 -4.73
CA THR A 85 3.38 5.23 -3.83
C THR A 85 2.15 5.76 -4.56
N GLY A 86 1.05 5.93 -3.84
CA GLY A 86 -0.17 6.51 -4.39
C GLY A 86 -1.23 6.72 -3.33
N TRP A 87 -2.44 7.03 -3.76
CA TRP A 87 -3.60 7.31 -2.91
C TRP A 87 -4.70 6.30 -3.17
N ILE A 88 -5.28 5.76 -2.10
CA ILE A 88 -6.38 4.79 -2.17
C ILE A 88 -7.51 5.22 -1.24
N ALA A 89 -8.75 4.88 -1.58
CA ALA A 89 -9.87 5.16 -0.69
C ALA A 89 -9.71 4.40 0.63
N THR A 90 -9.93 5.09 1.76
CA THR A 90 -9.77 4.54 3.12
C THR A 90 -10.64 3.30 3.37
N SER A 91 -11.79 3.22 2.71
CA SER A 91 -12.69 2.06 2.76
C SER A 91 -12.02 0.76 2.29
N PHE A 92 -11.12 0.82 1.31
CA PHE A 92 -10.43 -0.37 0.78
C PHE A 92 -9.34 -0.88 1.72
N VAL A 93 -8.86 -0.08 2.67
CA VAL A 93 -7.85 -0.47 3.67
C VAL A 93 -8.42 -0.58 5.08
N GLY A 94 -9.75 -0.56 5.22
CA GLY A 94 -10.44 -0.69 6.50
C GLY A 94 -10.07 0.42 7.50
N MET A 95 -9.80 1.62 7.00
CA MET A 95 -9.71 2.82 7.83
C MET A 95 -11.11 3.43 7.92
N GLY A 96 -11.53 3.77 9.14
CA GLY A 96 -12.78 4.51 9.36
C GLY A 96 -12.76 5.86 8.66
N ARG A 97 -13.93 6.49 8.58
CA ARG A 97 -14.04 7.89 8.14
C ARG A 97 -13.36 8.81 9.13
#